data_AF-A0A1H9P0B6-F1
#
_entry.id   AF-A0A1H9P0B6-F1
#
_cell.length_a   1.000
_cell.length_b   1.000
_cell.length_c   1.000
_cell.angle_alpha   90.00
_cell.angle_beta   90.00
_cell.angle_gamma   90.00
#
_symmetry.space_group_name_H-M   'P 1'
#
loop_
_entity.id
_entity.type
_entity.pdbx_description
1 polymer ?
#
loop_
_entity_poly.entity_id
_entity_poly.type
_entity_poly.pdbx_seq_one_letter_code
_entity_poly.pdbx_strand_id
1 'polypeptide(L)'
;MIKLVLSDMDRTLLPHGSYVVPKRTMEEIHELLQAGVLFGPASGRDYASILDSFSGDLSCVQTALLSNGKKVYLDGRLVRVTTMDRAATLRLAELIAQYPGCYVAGRDVEGTGFVLGITADQLARCHWGASRMGELRADLPQAELVTLALHFEEGSEGVDVDEVARKARAACPEFDFLSPGTRMFDVVPSGFSKAVGARQLCELLGISPDEVVVFGDSDNDLAMLQAFPNSVSVSNANERVRAAARYHIGSCDEDAVGQALFQIARAVSWGEVPAFMKRGDKDARGGAQLGDESVAPAPRTHYLLNMLCGVLVTLASVRVYVTGQLETLPSMFVLVVGLLAGVALFYLGLGQRRDARKARKDGGRRKPRG
;
A
#
# COMPACT_ATOMS: atom_id res chain seq x y z
N MET A 1 -16.15 -11.00 2.33
CA MET A 1 -15.83 -10.21 1.12
C MET A 1 -14.85 -9.14 1.55
N ILE A 2 -13.82 -8.82 0.76
CA ILE A 2 -12.83 -7.81 1.15
C ILE A 2 -13.49 -6.42 1.22
N LYS A 3 -13.22 -5.68 2.29
CA LYS A 3 -13.75 -4.33 2.57
C LYS A 3 -12.66 -3.27 2.73
N LEU A 4 -11.45 -3.68 3.10
CA LEU A 4 -10.31 -2.79 3.31
C LEU A 4 -9.04 -3.38 2.71
N VAL A 5 -8.25 -2.55 2.07
CA VAL A 5 -6.88 -2.83 1.68
C VAL A 5 -5.95 -1.85 2.36
N LEU A 6 -4.94 -2.39 3.05
CA LEU A 6 -3.85 -1.63 3.62
C LEU A 6 -2.55 -2.01 2.91
N SER A 7 -1.83 -1.01 2.39
CA SER A 7 -0.55 -1.27 1.73
C SER A 7 0.54 -0.51 2.43
N ASP A 8 1.63 -1.20 2.76
CA ASP A 8 2.90 -0.51 2.95
C ASP A 8 3.28 0.28 1.66
N MET A 9 4.14 1.28 1.83
CA MET A 9 4.50 2.24 0.80
C MET A 9 5.85 1.91 0.17
N ASP A 10 6.94 2.18 0.89
CA ASP A 10 8.28 2.15 0.34
C ASP A 10 8.70 0.72 0.01
N ARG A 11 9.07 0.44 -1.25
CA ARG A 11 9.38 -0.93 -1.75
C ARG A 11 8.21 -1.92 -1.72
N THR A 12 6.99 -1.46 -1.43
CA THR A 12 5.75 -2.25 -1.55
C THR A 12 4.88 -1.67 -2.67
N LEU A 13 4.24 -0.52 -2.43
CA LEU A 13 3.45 0.22 -3.41
C LEU A 13 4.33 1.11 -4.30
N LEU A 14 5.39 1.67 -3.71
CA LEU A 14 6.39 2.50 -4.39
C LEU A 14 7.53 1.62 -4.92
N PRO A 15 7.82 1.67 -6.23
CA PRO A 15 9.03 1.07 -6.79
C PRO A 15 10.31 1.61 -6.14
N HIS A 16 11.40 0.86 -6.25
CA HIS A 16 12.67 1.29 -5.68
C HIS A 16 13.13 2.65 -6.23
N GLY A 17 13.47 3.57 -5.33
CA GLY A 17 13.91 4.94 -5.68
C GLY A 17 12.79 5.88 -6.14
N SER A 18 11.53 5.41 -6.20
CA SER A 18 10.39 6.29 -6.48
C SER A 18 9.85 6.92 -5.20
N TYR A 19 9.56 8.22 -5.25
CA TYR A 19 8.83 8.91 -4.19
C TYR A 19 7.34 9.11 -4.53
N VAL A 20 6.95 8.87 -5.77
CA VAL A 20 5.58 9.09 -6.27
C VAL A 20 4.98 7.77 -6.75
N VAL A 21 3.72 7.52 -6.38
CA VAL A 21 2.98 6.34 -6.78
C VAL A 21 2.73 6.39 -8.30
N PRO A 22 3.04 5.32 -9.05
CA PRO A 22 2.84 5.30 -10.48
C PRO A 22 1.38 5.61 -10.86
N LYS A 23 1.19 6.33 -11.97
CA LYS A 23 -0.14 6.71 -12.44
C LYS A 23 -1.09 5.51 -12.60
N ARG A 24 -0.56 4.39 -13.08
CA ARG A 24 -1.34 3.16 -13.23
C ARG A 24 -1.84 2.65 -11.88
N THR A 25 -0.97 2.57 -10.87
CA THR A 25 -1.34 2.19 -9.51
C THR A 25 -2.40 3.15 -8.93
N MET A 26 -2.32 4.45 -9.22
CA MET A 26 -3.35 5.42 -8.84
C MET A 26 -4.71 5.09 -9.45
N GLU A 27 -4.75 4.77 -10.75
CA GLU A 27 -5.98 4.35 -11.45
C GLU A 27 -6.56 3.08 -10.79
N GLU A 28 -5.71 2.12 -10.43
CA GLU A 28 -6.12 0.86 -9.79
C GLU A 28 -6.61 1.07 -8.33
N ILE A 29 -6.06 2.03 -7.59
CA ILE A 29 -6.60 2.48 -6.29
C ILE A 29 -8.00 3.08 -6.47
N HIS A 30 -8.19 3.95 -7.47
CA HIS A 30 -9.50 4.55 -7.73
C HIS A 30 -10.54 3.52 -8.14
N GLU A 31 -10.18 2.51 -8.92
CA GLU A 31 -11.07 1.39 -9.23
C GLU A 31 -11.46 0.60 -7.98
N LEU A 32 -10.53 0.37 -7.06
CA LEU A 32 -10.78 -0.28 -5.78
C LEU A 32 -11.80 0.51 -4.94
N LEU A 33 -11.60 1.84 -4.83
CA LEU A 33 -12.51 2.74 -4.13
C LEU A 33 -13.90 2.76 -4.78
N GLN A 34 -13.98 2.78 -6.11
CA GLN A 34 -15.24 2.74 -6.85
C GLN A 34 -16.00 1.41 -6.65
N ALA A 35 -15.28 0.31 -6.42
CA ALA A 35 -15.86 -0.99 -6.07
C ALA A 35 -16.37 -1.05 -4.61
N GLY A 36 -16.25 0.04 -3.84
CA GLY A 36 -16.68 0.12 -2.45
C GLY A 36 -15.70 -0.49 -1.45
N VAL A 37 -14.45 -0.75 -1.86
CA VAL A 37 -13.39 -1.26 -0.99
C VAL A 37 -12.53 -0.08 -0.55
N LEU A 38 -12.38 0.09 0.76
CA LEU A 38 -11.52 1.14 1.31
C LEU A 38 -10.05 0.83 0.99
N PHE A 39 -9.29 1.87 0.72
CA PHE A 39 -7.85 1.81 0.55
C PHE A 39 -7.17 2.71 1.59
N GLY A 40 -6.04 2.26 2.14
CA GLY A 40 -5.20 3.11 2.95
C GLY A 40 -3.73 2.73 2.95
N PRO A 41 -2.81 3.72 2.93
CA PRO A 41 -1.40 3.48 3.15
C PRO A 41 -1.14 3.10 4.61
N ALA A 42 -0.21 2.17 4.83
CA ALA A 42 0.27 1.73 6.13
C ALA A 42 1.79 1.93 6.23
N SER A 43 2.24 3.13 6.65
CA SER A 43 3.64 3.56 6.52
C SER A 43 4.23 4.10 7.84
N GLY A 44 5.56 4.06 7.94
CA GLY A 44 6.34 4.78 8.94
C GLY A 44 6.34 6.31 8.76
N ARG A 45 6.02 6.78 7.55
CA ARG A 45 6.04 8.20 7.16
C ARG A 45 4.85 8.97 7.75
N ASP A 46 4.96 10.30 7.74
CA ASP A 46 3.90 11.22 8.18
C ASP A 46 2.90 11.55 7.06
N TYR A 47 1.83 12.28 7.41
CA TYR A 47 0.72 12.56 6.51
C TYR A 47 1.13 13.39 5.29
N ALA A 48 1.92 14.46 5.48
CA ALA A 48 2.34 15.31 4.38
C ALA A 48 3.20 14.53 3.39
N SER A 49 4.20 13.79 3.89
CA SER A 49 5.07 12.97 3.07
C SER A 49 4.29 11.92 2.27
N ILE A 50 3.32 11.26 2.88
CA ILE A 50 2.48 10.26 2.19
C ILE A 50 1.55 10.92 1.16
N LEU A 51 0.94 12.06 1.48
CA LEU A 51 0.08 12.77 0.54
C LEU A 51 0.87 13.21 -0.71
N ASP A 52 2.12 13.65 -0.56
CA ASP A 52 2.99 13.99 -1.67
C ASP A 52 3.27 12.77 -2.58
N SER A 53 3.44 11.57 -1.99
CA SER A 53 3.58 10.34 -2.77
C SER A 53 2.36 10.03 -3.62
N PHE A 54 1.17 10.45 -3.18
CA PHE A 54 -0.08 10.37 -3.95
C PHE A 54 -0.35 11.62 -4.80
N SER A 55 0.65 12.48 -5.01
CA SER A 55 0.52 13.73 -5.79
C SER A 55 -0.60 14.65 -5.30
N GLY A 56 -0.88 14.66 -3.99
CA GLY A 56 -1.94 15.48 -3.40
C GLY A 56 -3.34 14.89 -3.46
N ASP A 57 -3.51 13.65 -3.95
CA ASP A 57 -4.82 13.02 -4.03
C ASP A 57 -5.31 12.54 -2.66
N LEU A 58 -6.22 13.33 -2.07
CA LEU A 58 -6.82 13.06 -0.77
C LEU A 58 -7.62 11.76 -0.72
N SER A 59 -8.12 11.25 -1.86
CA SER A 59 -8.89 10.00 -1.88
C SER A 59 -8.05 8.81 -1.43
N CYS A 60 -6.74 8.84 -1.67
CA CYS A 60 -5.81 7.77 -1.31
C CYS A 60 -5.40 7.77 0.17
N VAL A 61 -5.77 8.82 0.93
CA VAL A 61 -5.39 8.99 2.34
C VAL A 61 -6.60 9.22 3.26
N GLN A 62 -7.82 9.00 2.77
CA GLN A 62 -9.02 9.09 3.62
C GLN A 62 -8.98 8.06 4.75
N THR A 63 -8.49 6.86 4.46
CA THR A 63 -8.15 5.84 5.45
C THR A 63 -6.64 5.68 5.43
N ALA A 64 -5.96 5.75 6.58
CA ALA A 64 -4.50 5.60 6.61
C ALA A 64 -3.99 5.16 7.99
N LEU A 65 -2.87 4.43 7.99
CA LEU A 65 -2.09 4.06 9.17
C LEU A 65 -0.69 4.65 9.02
N LEU A 66 -0.45 5.78 9.68
CA LEU A 66 0.78 6.54 9.53
C LEU A 66 1.64 6.46 10.78
N SER A 67 2.92 6.82 10.66
CA SER A 67 3.86 6.76 11.78
C SER A 67 3.93 5.35 12.40
N ASN A 68 4.01 4.30 11.59
CA ASN A 68 3.97 2.89 11.99
C ASN A 68 2.67 2.53 12.76
N GLY A 69 1.54 3.04 12.27
CA GLY A 69 0.21 2.79 12.84
C GLY A 69 -0.16 3.65 14.05
N LYS A 70 0.73 4.56 14.48
CA LYS A 70 0.49 5.43 15.64
C LYS A 70 -0.52 6.53 15.34
N LYS A 71 -0.66 6.95 14.08
CA LYS A 71 -1.72 7.86 13.64
C LYS A 71 -2.69 7.08 12.75
N VAL A 72 -3.95 6.98 13.16
CA VAL A 72 -5.01 6.34 12.38
C VAL A 72 -5.92 7.42 11.81
N TYR A 73 -6.06 7.43 10.49
CA TYR A 73 -6.96 8.30 9.76
C TYR A 73 -8.16 7.52 9.25
N LEU A 74 -9.33 8.13 9.36
CA LEU A 74 -10.59 7.63 8.82
C LEU A 74 -11.41 8.83 8.33
N ASP A 75 -12.02 8.71 7.14
CA ASP A 75 -12.74 9.79 6.46
C ASP A 75 -11.94 11.11 6.37
N GLY A 76 -10.62 10.99 6.16
CA GLY A 76 -9.68 12.11 6.07
C GLY A 76 -9.40 12.80 7.42
N ARG A 77 -9.85 12.23 8.53
CA ARG A 77 -9.67 12.79 9.88
C ARG A 77 -8.76 11.91 10.71
N LEU A 78 -7.90 12.52 11.52
CA LEU A 78 -7.11 11.83 12.52
C LEU A 78 -8.03 11.40 13.68
N VAL A 79 -8.32 10.10 13.76
CA VAL A 79 -9.27 9.53 14.74
C VAL A 79 -8.58 8.86 15.92
N ARG A 80 -7.31 8.47 15.77
CA ARG A 80 -6.49 7.93 16.87
C ARG A 80 -5.04 8.40 16.74
N VAL A 81 -4.46 8.73 17.89
CA VAL A 81 -3.02 8.99 18.04
C VAL A 81 -2.51 8.16 19.21
N THR A 82 -1.35 7.52 19.01
CA THR A 82 -0.55 6.91 20.06
C THR A 82 0.74 7.69 20.21
N THR A 83 1.06 8.09 21.43
CA THR A 83 2.17 9.00 21.74
C THR A 83 3.36 8.25 22.35
N MET A 84 4.51 8.92 22.37
CA MET A 84 5.76 8.39 22.92
C MET A 84 6.01 8.94 24.32
N ASP A 85 6.58 8.11 25.20
CA ASP A 85 6.94 8.55 26.55
C ASP A 85 8.10 9.57 26.49
N ARG A 86 7.84 10.78 27.02
CA ARG A 86 8.80 11.89 26.99
C ARG A 86 10.04 11.61 27.84
N ALA A 87 9.86 11.01 29.02
CA ALA A 87 10.98 10.75 29.93
C ALA A 87 11.90 9.65 29.36
N ALA A 88 11.33 8.59 28.81
CA ALA A 88 12.06 7.55 28.10
C ALA A 88 12.77 8.08 26.85
N THR A 89 12.15 9.03 26.12
CA THR A 89 12.80 9.70 24.98
C THR A 89 14.06 10.44 25.39
N LEU A 90 14.02 11.19 26.50
CA LEU A 90 15.18 11.89 27.04
C LEU A 90 16.28 10.92 27.50
N ARG A 91 15.89 9.84 28.21
CA ARG A 91 16.85 8.80 28.62
C ARG A 91 17.51 8.12 27.42
N LEU A 92 16.74 7.83 26.37
CA LEU A 92 17.27 7.26 25.13
C LEU A 92 18.28 8.23 24.51
N ALA A 93 17.93 9.51 24.38
CA ALA A 93 18.83 10.51 23.82
C ALA A 93 20.14 10.65 24.63
N GLU A 94 20.07 10.64 25.96
CA GLU A 94 21.24 10.70 26.84
C GLU A 94 22.15 9.47 26.69
N LEU A 95 21.57 8.28 26.57
CA LEU A 95 22.32 7.05 26.30
C LEU A 95 23.03 7.11 24.95
N ILE A 96 22.30 7.55 23.91
CA ILE A 96 22.78 7.54 22.52
C ILE A 96 23.83 8.62 22.27
N ALA A 97 23.77 9.76 22.97
CA ALA A 97 24.75 10.85 22.88
C ALA A 97 26.20 10.42 23.20
N GLN A 98 26.37 9.26 23.83
CA GLN A 98 27.69 8.68 24.13
C GLN A 98 28.36 8.05 22.91
N TYR A 99 27.62 7.83 21.82
CA TYR A 99 28.10 7.17 20.62
C TYR A 99 28.28 8.19 19.48
N PRO A 100 29.44 8.23 18.82
CA PRO A 100 29.68 9.18 17.74
C PRO A 100 28.77 8.88 16.54
N GLY A 101 28.28 9.95 15.88
CA GLY A 101 27.40 9.85 14.70
C GLY A 101 26.00 9.30 15.00
N CYS A 102 25.62 9.14 16.27
CA CYS A 102 24.34 8.57 16.66
C CYS A 102 23.45 9.63 17.32
N TYR A 103 22.15 9.60 17.04
CA TYR A 103 21.19 10.54 17.61
C TYR A 103 19.76 10.04 17.56
N VAL A 104 18.89 10.70 18.32
CA VAL A 104 17.44 10.46 18.29
C VAL A 104 16.79 11.61 17.55
N ALA A 105 15.97 11.32 16.54
CA ALA A 105 15.14 12.31 15.86
C ALA A 105 13.67 11.90 15.92
N GLY A 106 12.77 12.87 15.81
CA GLY A 106 11.35 12.59 15.92
C GLY A 106 10.47 13.76 15.53
N ARG A 107 9.16 13.57 15.61
CA ARG A 107 8.14 14.61 15.41
C ARG A 107 7.07 14.52 16.48
N ASP A 108 6.51 15.67 16.84
CA ASP A 108 5.32 15.73 17.68
C ASP A 108 4.02 15.50 16.88
N VAL A 109 2.88 15.57 17.58
CA VAL A 109 1.55 15.44 16.99
C VAL A 109 1.28 16.47 15.90
N GLU A 110 1.84 17.68 16.02
CA GLU A 110 1.68 18.81 15.10
C GLU A 110 2.61 18.73 13.88
N GLY A 111 3.58 17.82 13.90
CA GLY A 111 4.55 17.62 12.81
C GLY A 111 5.87 18.37 13.02
N THR A 112 6.04 19.05 14.15
CA THR A 112 7.29 19.71 14.52
C THR A 112 8.39 18.68 14.70
N GLY A 113 9.44 18.77 13.87
CA GLY A 113 10.59 17.89 13.95
C GLY A 113 11.59 18.31 15.02
N PHE A 114 12.20 17.35 15.70
CA PHE A 114 13.24 17.59 16.70
C PHE A 114 14.37 16.56 16.59
N VAL A 115 15.52 16.90 17.17
CA VAL A 115 16.70 16.06 17.23
C VAL A 115 17.39 16.21 18.59
N LEU A 116 17.86 15.10 19.15
CA LEU A 116 18.49 15.03 20.46
C LEU A 116 19.74 14.14 20.42
N GLY A 117 20.67 14.42 21.33
CA GLY A 117 21.89 13.62 21.50
C GLY A 117 23.00 13.94 20.50
N ILE A 118 22.87 15.03 19.74
CA ILE A 118 23.86 15.50 18.76
C ILE A 118 23.89 17.03 18.73
N THR A 119 25.05 17.60 18.44
CA THR A 119 25.18 19.06 18.23
C THR A 119 24.78 19.46 16.82
N ALA A 120 24.43 20.72 16.61
CA ALA A 120 24.11 21.24 15.27
C ALA A 120 25.28 21.06 14.28
N ASP A 121 26.52 21.27 14.72
CA ASP A 121 27.72 21.10 13.89
C ASP A 121 27.97 19.64 13.49
N GLN A 122 27.64 18.70 14.37
CA GLN A 122 27.70 17.27 14.05
C GLN A 122 26.59 16.87 13.08
N LEU A 123 25.36 17.33 13.33
CA LEU A 123 24.22 17.07 12.46
C LEU A 123 24.43 17.61 11.04
N ALA A 124 25.08 18.78 10.91
CA ALA A 124 25.43 19.39 9.63
C ALA A 124 26.42 18.57 8.80
N ARG A 125 27.13 17.62 9.41
CA ARG A 125 28.07 16.72 8.72
C ARG A 125 27.41 15.42 8.28
N CYS A 126 26.22 15.12 8.80
CA CYS A 126 25.46 13.94 8.42
C CYS A 126 24.60 14.25 7.20
N HIS A 127 24.60 13.42 6.15
CA HIS A 127 23.86 13.73 4.92
C HIS A 127 22.37 13.94 5.18
N TRP A 128 21.75 13.03 5.94
CA TRP A 128 20.34 13.14 6.32
C TRP A 128 20.08 14.37 7.20
N GLY A 129 20.91 14.57 8.22
CA GLY A 129 20.78 15.67 9.18
C GLY A 129 20.90 17.04 8.52
N ALA A 130 21.93 17.24 7.70
CA ALA A 130 22.20 18.48 6.97
C ALA A 130 21.02 18.90 6.09
N SER A 131 20.37 17.93 5.41
CA SER A 131 19.20 18.19 4.55
C SER A 131 17.96 18.65 5.32
N ARG A 132 17.90 18.42 6.64
CA ARG A 132 16.73 18.67 7.50
C ARG A 132 16.98 19.66 8.63
N MET A 133 18.14 20.30 8.69
CA MET A 133 18.46 21.24 9.78
C MET A 133 17.44 22.39 9.91
N GLY A 134 16.83 22.84 8.81
CA GLY A 134 15.77 23.86 8.84
C GLY A 134 14.43 23.38 9.40
N GLU A 135 14.23 22.06 9.51
CA GLU A 135 12.99 21.43 9.99
C GLU A 135 13.10 20.90 11.43
N LEU A 136 14.33 20.77 11.96
CA LEU A 136 14.62 20.10 13.22
C LEU A 136 15.06 21.11 14.28
N ARG A 137 14.38 21.11 15.42
CA ARG A 137 14.81 21.83 16.63
C ARG A 137 15.67 20.96 17.54
N ALA A 138 16.56 21.59 18.30
CA ALA A 138 17.48 20.90 19.22
C ALA A 138 16.87 20.62 20.61
N ASP A 139 15.65 21.10 20.86
CA ASP A 139 14.89 20.88 22.09
C ASP A 139 13.64 20.03 21.83
N LEU A 140 13.15 19.36 22.87
CA LEU A 140 11.91 18.60 22.75
C LEU A 140 10.70 19.55 22.61
N PRO A 141 9.79 19.32 21.64
CA PRO A 141 8.53 20.06 21.55
C PRO A 141 7.70 19.90 22.83
N GLN A 142 6.91 20.91 23.18
CA GLN A 142 5.97 20.84 24.33
C GLN A 142 4.80 19.90 24.06
N ALA A 143 4.34 19.84 22.80
CA ALA A 143 3.30 18.93 22.35
C ALA A 143 3.73 17.46 22.49
N GLU A 144 2.75 16.55 22.46
CA GLU A 144 3.00 15.13 22.61
C GLU A 144 3.81 14.57 21.42
N LEU A 145 4.76 13.70 21.74
CA LEU A 145 5.65 13.10 20.75
C LEU A 145 4.95 11.95 20.04
N VAL A 146 5.12 11.83 18.72
CA VAL A 146 4.53 10.73 17.95
C VAL A 146 5.58 9.85 17.32
N THR A 147 6.60 10.40 16.67
CA THR A 147 7.63 9.58 16.04
C THR A 147 8.95 9.70 16.77
N LEU A 148 9.69 8.60 16.78
CA LEU A 148 11.08 8.54 17.20
C LEU A 148 11.82 7.61 16.26
N ALA A 149 13.04 7.98 15.90
CA ALA A 149 13.98 7.17 15.15
C ALA A 149 15.35 7.31 15.80
N LEU A 150 16.05 6.19 15.90
CA LEU A 150 17.45 6.12 16.31
C LEU A 150 18.30 6.02 15.05
N HIS A 151 19.17 7.00 14.84
CA HIS A 151 20.02 7.11 13.65
C HIS A 151 21.47 6.73 13.95
N PHE A 152 22.13 6.07 12.99
CA PHE A 152 23.56 5.75 13.01
C PHE A 152 24.20 6.24 11.69
N GLU A 153 24.61 7.50 11.66
CA GLU A 153 25.05 8.22 10.46
C GLU A 153 26.58 8.31 10.35
N GLU A 154 27.09 9.21 9.51
CA GLU A 154 28.52 9.49 9.35
C GLU A 154 29.20 9.76 10.70
N GLY A 155 30.32 9.07 10.95
CA GLY A 155 31.02 9.07 12.23
C GLY A 155 30.64 7.91 13.17
N SER A 156 29.63 7.10 12.81
CA SER A 156 29.24 5.90 13.57
C SER A 156 29.88 4.60 13.07
N GLU A 157 30.91 4.66 12.21
CA GLU A 157 31.48 3.48 11.54
C GLU A 157 32.07 2.45 12.52
N GLY A 158 32.57 2.92 13.67
CA GLY A 158 33.07 2.07 14.75
C GLY A 158 32.01 1.64 15.78
N VAL A 159 30.75 2.03 15.60
CA VAL A 159 29.67 1.72 16.54
C VAL A 159 29.04 0.38 16.18
N ASP A 160 29.06 -0.55 17.13
CA ASP A 160 28.28 -1.79 17.05
C ASP A 160 26.79 -1.47 17.26
N VAL A 161 26.06 -1.46 16.14
CA VAL A 161 24.64 -1.11 16.07
C VAL A 161 23.79 -2.06 16.90
N ASP A 162 24.12 -3.35 16.92
CA ASP A 162 23.37 -4.38 17.66
C ASP A 162 23.61 -4.27 19.17
N GLU A 163 24.83 -3.94 19.58
CA GLU A 163 25.14 -3.64 20.97
C GLU A 163 24.38 -2.41 21.47
N VAL A 164 24.40 -1.32 20.71
CA VAL A 164 23.68 -0.08 21.07
C VAL A 164 22.18 -0.32 21.13
N ALA A 165 21.61 -1.02 20.15
CA ALA A 165 20.18 -1.36 20.15
C ALA A 165 19.81 -2.22 21.38
N ARG A 166 20.67 -3.17 21.79
CA ARG A 166 20.45 -3.99 22.99
C ARG A 166 20.47 -3.15 24.27
N LYS A 167 21.42 -2.22 24.40
CA LYS A 167 21.49 -1.27 25.52
C LYS A 167 20.27 -0.34 25.56
N ALA A 168 19.85 0.16 24.40
CA ALA A 168 18.67 1.01 24.26
C ALA A 168 17.40 0.29 24.72
N ARG A 169 17.19 -0.97 24.30
CA ARG A 169 16.08 -1.82 24.76
C ARG A 169 16.10 -2.06 26.27
N ALA A 170 17.27 -2.30 26.85
CA ALA A 170 17.40 -2.52 28.29
C ALA A 170 17.11 -1.25 29.11
N ALA A 171 17.53 -0.09 28.62
CA ALA A 171 17.35 1.19 29.31
C ALA A 171 15.97 1.82 29.13
N CYS A 172 15.27 1.48 28.04
CA CYS A 172 13.97 2.04 27.66
C CYS A 172 12.96 0.91 27.38
N PRO A 173 12.51 0.16 28.41
CA PRO A 173 11.51 -0.90 28.25
C PRO A 173 10.16 -0.39 27.72
N GLU A 174 9.93 0.93 27.76
CA GLU A 174 8.76 1.58 27.17
C GLU A 174 8.76 1.55 25.64
N PHE A 175 9.87 1.16 25.00
CA PHE A 175 10.03 1.19 23.55
C PHE A 175 10.42 -0.15 22.94
N ASP A 176 9.86 -0.42 21.77
CA ASP A 176 10.38 -1.39 20.82
C ASP A 176 11.13 -0.68 19.69
N PHE A 177 12.18 -1.33 19.20
CA PHE A 177 13.03 -0.83 18.12
C PHE A 177 12.85 -1.73 16.90
N LEU A 178 12.36 -1.19 15.80
CA LEU A 178 12.10 -1.90 14.55
C LEU A 178 13.17 -1.49 13.54
N SER A 179 13.91 -2.45 12.99
CA SER A 179 14.92 -2.16 11.97
C SER A 179 14.29 -2.31 10.58
N PRO A 180 14.21 -1.24 9.77
CA PRO A 180 13.82 -1.35 8.36
C PRO A 180 14.96 -1.87 7.46
N GLY A 181 16.03 -2.46 8.03
CA GLY A 181 17.18 -2.96 7.26
C GLY A 181 18.18 -1.88 6.84
N THR A 182 18.13 -0.71 7.48
CA THR A 182 19.10 0.39 7.32
C THR A 182 19.84 0.64 8.65
N ARG A 183 20.84 1.53 8.65
CA ARG A 183 21.52 2.01 9.88
C ARG A 183 20.65 2.98 10.68
N MET A 184 19.39 2.61 10.88
CA MET A 184 18.38 3.36 11.61
C MET A 184 17.40 2.36 12.25
N PHE A 185 16.83 2.71 13.40
CA PHE A 185 15.68 2.00 13.96
C PHE A 185 14.50 2.95 14.11
N ASP A 186 13.33 2.51 13.66
CA ASP A 186 12.09 3.11 14.11
C ASP A 186 11.86 2.74 15.57
N VAL A 187 11.56 3.75 16.39
CA VAL A 187 11.26 3.56 17.80
C VAL A 187 9.75 3.73 17.98
N VAL A 188 9.12 2.72 18.57
CA VAL A 188 7.67 2.67 18.81
C VAL A 188 7.40 2.34 20.28
N PRO A 189 6.22 2.67 20.84
CA PRO A 189 5.87 2.22 22.18
C PRO A 189 5.91 0.69 22.26
N SER A 190 6.29 0.17 23.41
CA SER A 190 6.39 -1.27 23.62
C SER A 190 5.07 -1.97 23.30
N GLY A 191 5.14 -3.06 22.52
CA GLY A 191 3.99 -3.82 22.04
C GLY A 191 3.24 -3.15 20.87
N PHE A 192 3.67 -1.98 20.39
CA PHE A 192 3.00 -1.27 19.31
C PHE A 192 3.57 -1.63 17.93
N SER A 193 2.72 -1.65 16.91
CA SER A 193 3.12 -1.91 15.51
C SER A 193 2.03 -1.46 14.54
N LYS A 194 2.31 -1.53 13.22
CA LYS A 194 1.30 -1.36 12.17
C LYS A 194 0.11 -2.30 12.38
N ALA A 195 0.33 -3.51 12.91
CA ALA A 195 -0.73 -4.47 13.21
C ALA A 195 -1.72 -3.96 14.27
N VAL A 196 -1.21 -3.29 15.31
CA VAL A 196 -2.04 -2.71 16.37
C VAL A 196 -2.91 -1.59 15.79
N GLY A 197 -2.31 -0.67 15.03
CA GLY A 197 -3.06 0.39 14.34
C GLY A 197 -4.10 -0.17 13.36
N ALA A 198 -3.77 -1.22 12.61
CA ALA A 198 -4.69 -1.88 11.68
C ALA A 198 -5.87 -2.54 12.40
N ARG A 199 -5.65 -3.17 13.57
CA ARG A 199 -6.75 -3.72 14.39
C ARG A 199 -7.66 -2.63 14.93
N GLN A 200 -7.09 -1.53 15.43
CA GLN A 200 -7.86 -0.37 15.88
C GLN A 200 -8.71 0.20 14.72
N LEU A 201 -8.16 0.27 13.51
CA LEU A 201 -8.92 0.69 12.33
C LEU A 201 -10.05 -0.29 11.99
N CYS A 202 -9.82 -1.61 12.09
CA CYS A 202 -10.86 -2.61 11.90
C CYS A 202 -12.01 -2.45 12.91
N GLU A 203 -11.70 -2.20 14.18
CA GLU A 203 -12.69 -1.93 15.23
C GLU A 203 -13.52 -0.68 14.91
N LEU A 204 -12.88 0.41 14.48
CA LEU A 204 -13.57 1.64 14.09
C LEU A 204 -14.50 1.44 12.88
N LEU A 205 -14.11 0.59 11.95
CA LEU A 205 -14.87 0.26 10.75
C LEU A 205 -15.94 -0.83 10.97
N GLY A 206 -15.90 -1.54 12.12
CA GLY A 206 -16.76 -2.69 12.38
C GLY A 206 -16.53 -3.85 11.40
N ILE A 207 -15.29 -4.05 10.96
CA ILE A 207 -14.90 -5.14 10.04
C ILE A 207 -13.99 -6.15 10.72
N SER A 208 -14.05 -7.39 10.26
CA SER A 208 -13.17 -8.46 10.73
C SER A 208 -11.83 -8.49 9.98
N PRO A 209 -10.75 -9.04 10.57
CA PRO A 209 -9.47 -9.21 9.88
C PRO A 209 -9.56 -10.02 8.57
N ASP A 210 -10.52 -10.95 8.45
CA ASP A 210 -10.77 -11.72 7.23
C ASP A 210 -11.28 -10.87 6.05
N GLU A 211 -11.76 -9.66 6.33
CA GLU A 211 -12.23 -8.69 5.34
C GLU A 211 -11.15 -7.68 4.93
N VAL A 212 -9.92 -7.83 5.44
CA VAL A 212 -8.80 -6.93 5.18
C VAL A 212 -7.70 -7.65 4.41
N VAL A 213 -7.19 -7.01 3.37
CA VAL A 213 -5.93 -7.41 2.70
C VAL A 213 -4.82 -6.47 3.14
N VAL A 214 -3.67 -7.03 3.50
CA VAL A 214 -2.49 -6.24 3.90
C VAL A 214 -1.29 -6.57 3.00
N PHE A 215 -0.55 -5.55 2.55
CA PHE A 215 0.67 -5.69 1.75
C PHE A 215 1.90 -5.17 2.52
N GLY A 216 3.05 -5.83 2.38
CA GLY A 216 4.31 -5.39 3.02
C GLY A 216 5.57 -6.06 2.46
N ASP A 217 6.73 -5.52 2.83
CA ASP A 217 8.05 -5.96 2.35
C ASP A 217 9.14 -6.13 3.43
N SER A 218 8.99 -5.46 4.58
CA SER A 218 10.06 -5.28 5.57
C SER A 218 9.61 -5.52 7.02
N ASP A 219 10.55 -5.53 7.96
CA ASP A 219 10.33 -6.05 9.33
C ASP A 219 9.27 -5.26 10.13
N ASN A 220 9.05 -3.98 9.82
CA ASN A 220 7.96 -3.20 10.43
C ASN A 220 6.56 -3.66 9.96
N ASP A 221 6.47 -4.42 8.86
CA ASP A 221 5.23 -5.04 8.38
C ASP A 221 5.01 -6.44 8.94
N LEU A 222 6.05 -7.09 9.48
CA LEU A 222 6.01 -8.50 9.90
C LEU A 222 4.83 -8.80 10.82
N ALA A 223 4.63 -7.98 11.86
CA ALA A 223 3.52 -8.14 12.80
C ALA A 223 2.15 -8.00 12.11
N MET A 224 2.03 -7.13 11.11
CA MET A 224 0.80 -6.91 10.36
C MET A 224 0.51 -8.11 9.45
N LEU A 225 1.52 -8.60 8.72
CA LEU A 225 1.37 -9.77 7.86
C LEU A 225 1.03 -11.04 8.66
N GLN A 226 1.56 -11.20 9.87
CA GLN A 226 1.22 -12.31 10.77
C GLN A 226 -0.19 -12.19 11.37
N ALA A 227 -0.67 -10.96 11.59
CA ALA A 227 -1.94 -10.72 12.26
C ALA A 227 -3.16 -10.83 11.34
N PHE A 228 -2.99 -10.67 10.03
CA PHE A 228 -4.09 -10.58 9.06
C PHE A 228 -4.12 -11.81 8.12
N PRO A 229 -5.27 -12.51 8.02
CA PRO A 229 -5.38 -13.73 7.21
C PRO A 229 -5.15 -13.55 5.71
N ASN A 230 -5.44 -12.37 5.16
CA ASN A 230 -5.16 -12.05 3.76
C ASN A 230 -3.90 -11.19 3.63
N SER A 231 -2.79 -11.66 4.19
CA SER A 231 -1.49 -11.02 4.10
C SER A 231 -0.77 -11.37 2.81
N VAL A 232 -0.17 -10.37 2.18
CA VAL A 232 0.46 -10.46 0.86
C VAL A 232 1.85 -9.85 0.92
N SER A 233 2.88 -10.59 0.55
CA SER A 233 4.24 -10.05 0.39
C SER A 233 4.61 -9.89 -1.08
N VAL A 234 5.27 -8.79 -1.41
CA VAL A 234 5.93 -8.59 -2.72
C VAL A 234 7.19 -9.44 -2.83
N SER A 235 7.60 -9.78 -4.06
CA SER A 235 8.74 -10.70 -4.27
C SER A 235 10.10 -10.12 -3.83
N ASN A 236 10.22 -8.80 -3.76
CA ASN A 236 11.40 -8.07 -3.27
C ASN A 236 11.45 -7.92 -1.74
N ALA A 237 10.46 -8.47 -1.02
CA ALA A 237 10.44 -8.50 0.44
C ALA A 237 11.62 -9.29 1.00
N ASN A 238 11.99 -8.99 2.24
CA ASN A 238 12.98 -9.81 2.94
C ASN A 238 12.42 -11.23 3.20
N GLU A 239 13.30 -12.22 3.37
CA GLU A 239 12.90 -13.63 3.45
C GLU A 239 11.94 -13.91 4.61
N ARG A 240 12.18 -13.29 5.77
CA ARG A 240 11.38 -13.49 6.98
C ARG A 240 9.96 -12.95 6.81
N VAL A 241 9.81 -11.76 6.24
CA VAL A 241 8.52 -11.12 5.94
C VAL A 241 7.77 -11.92 4.89
N ARG A 242 8.46 -12.34 3.83
CA ARG A 242 7.89 -13.17 2.77
C ARG A 242 7.36 -14.50 3.32
N ALA A 243 8.09 -15.14 4.24
CA ALA A 243 7.67 -16.39 4.87
C ALA A 243 6.45 -16.22 5.80
N ALA A 244 6.22 -15.01 6.33
CA ALA A 244 5.10 -14.72 7.20
C ALA A 244 3.79 -14.41 6.46
N ALA A 245 3.86 -13.97 5.21
CA ALA A 245 2.69 -13.68 4.39
C ALA A 245 2.02 -14.94 3.84
N ARG A 246 0.69 -14.94 3.78
CA ARG A 246 -0.09 -16.06 3.21
C ARG A 246 0.01 -16.13 1.69
N TYR A 247 0.05 -14.97 1.03
CA TYR A 247 0.06 -14.86 -0.42
C TYR A 247 1.29 -14.10 -0.91
N HIS A 248 1.68 -14.39 -2.15
CA HIS A 248 2.89 -13.84 -2.76
C HIS A 248 2.57 -13.29 -4.15
N ILE A 249 3.07 -12.09 -4.44
CA ILE A 249 2.92 -11.43 -5.73
C ILE A 249 4.29 -11.04 -6.31
N GLY A 250 4.30 -10.43 -7.50
CA GLY A 250 5.51 -9.95 -8.18
C GLY A 250 6.26 -8.84 -7.43
N SER A 251 7.24 -8.24 -8.08
CA SER A 251 8.03 -7.15 -7.49
C SER A 251 7.25 -5.84 -7.45
N CYS A 252 7.55 -4.96 -6.50
CA CYS A 252 7.07 -3.58 -6.51
C CYS A 252 7.43 -2.86 -7.83
N ASP A 253 8.57 -3.19 -8.44
CA ASP A 253 9.03 -2.60 -9.70
C ASP A 253 8.17 -2.99 -10.92
N GLU A 254 7.36 -4.04 -10.78
CA GLU A 254 6.44 -4.54 -11.79
C GLU A 254 4.99 -4.05 -11.57
N ASP A 255 4.78 -3.12 -10.62
CA ASP A 255 3.46 -2.65 -10.21
C ASP A 255 2.56 -3.81 -9.72
N ALA A 256 3.16 -4.77 -9.01
CA ALA A 256 2.47 -5.98 -8.58
C ALA A 256 1.33 -5.70 -7.59
N VAL A 257 1.51 -4.73 -6.69
CA VAL A 257 0.47 -4.30 -5.75
C VAL A 257 -0.70 -3.69 -6.51
N GLY A 258 -0.44 -2.75 -7.43
CA GLY A 258 -1.50 -2.17 -8.26
C GLY A 258 -2.32 -3.22 -9.02
N GLN A 259 -1.65 -4.18 -9.67
CA GLN A 259 -2.32 -5.32 -10.32
C GLN A 259 -3.16 -6.16 -9.35
N ALA A 260 -2.73 -6.29 -8.10
CA ALA A 260 -3.50 -6.97 -7.05
C ALA A 260 -4.72 -6.14 -6.63
N LEU A 261 -4.60 -4.82 -6.49
CA LEU A 261 -5.72 -3.90 -6.21
C LEU A 261 -6.80 -4.01 -7.29
N PHE A 262 -6.41 -3.98 -8.56
CA PHE A 262 -7.33 -4.18 -9.69
C PHE A 262 -8.06 -5.53 -9.61
N GLN A 263 -7.34 -6.61 -9.29
CA GLN A 263 -7.96 -7.93 -9.11
C GLN A 263 -8.93 -7.97 -7.94
N ILE A 264 -8.64 -7.29 -6.83
CA ILE A 264 -9.54 -7.17 -5.67
C ILE A 264 -10.82 -6.41 -6.07
N ALA A 265 -10.67 -5.25 -6.70
CA ALA A 265 -11.79 -4.43 -7.16
C ALA A 265 -12.74 -5.25 -8.05
N ARG A 266 -12.14 -6.02 -8.98
CA ARG A 266 -12.90 -6.89 -9.88
C ARG A 266 -13.58 -8.03 -9.16
N ALA A 267 -12.87 -8.73 -8.27
CA ALA A 267 -13.40 -9.88 -7.55
C ALA A 267 -14.58 -9.49 -6.65
N VAL A 268 -14.46 -8.38 -5.90
CA VAL A 268 -15.53 -7.85 -5.05
C VAL A 268 -16.79 -7.54 -5.87
N SER A 269 -16.63 -6.89 -7.03
CA SER A 269 -17.75 -6.56 -7.93
C SER A 269 -18.53 -7.78 -8.44
N TRP A 270 -17.91 -8.97 -8.48
CA TRP A 270 -18.52 -10.21 -8.97
C TRP A 270 -18.78 -11.24 -7.85
N GLY A 271 -18.50 -10.92 -6.58
CA GLY A 271 -18.60 -11.87 -5.49
C GLY A 271 -17.58 -13.01 -5.54
N GLU A 272 -16.43 -12.77 -6.19
CA GLU A 272 -15.36 -13.75 -6.36
C GLU A 272 -14.18 -13.51 -5.39
N VAL A 273 -13.22 -14.43 -5.42
CA VAL A 273 -11.90 -14.29 -4.78
C VAL A 273 -10.88 -13.80 -5.83
N PRO A 274 -9.95 -12.90 -5.50
CA PRO A 274 -8.88 -12.48 -6.43
C PRO A 274 -8.01 -13.66 -6.88
N ALA A 275 -7.50 -13.64 -8.12
CA ALA A 275 -6.79 -14.77 -8.69
C ALA A 275 -5.50 -15.13 -7.92
N PHE A 276 -4.76 -14.13 -7.44
CA PHE A 276 -3.56 -14.35 -6.61
C PHE A 276 -3.89 -15.04 -5.27
N MET A 277 -5.09 -14.83 -4.72
CA MET A 277 -5.54 -15.47 -3.47
C MET A 277 -6.05 -16.91 -3.69
N LYS A 278 -6.40 -17.29 -4.92
CA LYS A 278 -6.76 -18.69 -5.27
C LYS A 278 -5.53 -19.61 -5.33
N ARG A 279 -4.33 -19.06 -5.56
CA ARG A 279 -3.08 -19.82 -5.72
C ARG A 279 -2.46 -20.25 -4.39
N GLY A 280 -2.64 -19.48 -3.32
CA GLY A 280 -2.04 -19.76 -2.00
C GLY A 280 -2.48 -21.08 -1.34
N ASP A 281 -3.62 -21.67 -1.74
CA ASP A 281 -4.02 -23.00 -1.26
C ASP A 281 -3.23 -24.15 -1.90
N LYS A 282 -2.54 -23.90 -3.04
CA LYS A 282 -1.69 -24.90 -3.72
C LYS A 282 -0.24 -24.85 -3.24
N ASP A 283 0.31 -23.66 -3.01
CA ASP A 283 1.73 -23.48 -2.65
C ASP A 283 2.03 -23.80 -1.18
N ALA A 284 1.01 -23.88 -0.32
CA ALA A 284 1.14 -24.45 1.04
C ALA A 284 1.55 -25.95 1.02
N ARG A 285 1.53 -26.61 -0.14
CA ARG A 285 2.02 -27.99 -0.34
C ARG A 285 3.14 -28.03 -1.38
N GLY A 286 4.30 -27.48 -1.01
CA GLY A 286 5.56 -27.77 -1.69
C GLY A 286 5.88 -26.83 -2.85
N GLY A 287 7.03 -26.17 -2.72
CA GLY A 287 7.50 -25.18 -3.68
C GLY A 287 7.70 -25.75 -5.08
N ALA A 288 7.25 -24.96 -6.05
CA ALA A 288 7.81 -24.97 -7.39
C ALA A 288 7.94 -23.51 -7.85
N GLN A 289 9.20 -23.07 -7.95
CA GLN A 289 9.58 -21.91 -8.73
C GLN A 289 9.32 -22.20 -10.23
N LEU A 290 9.04 -21.11 -10.97
CA LEU A 290 9.15 -20.90 -12.43
C LEU A 290 7.85 -20.89 -13.24
N GLY A 291 7.73 -19.86 -14.08
CA GLY A 291 6.91 -19.88 -15.29
C GLY A 291 6.26 -18.54 -15.62
N ASP A 292 6.84 -17.82 -16.57
CA ASP A 292 6.21 -16.75 -17.36
C ASP A 292 4.92 -17.27 -18.01
N GLU A 293 3.80 -17.22 -17.28
CA GLU A 293 2.48 -17.55 -17.81
C GLU A 293 1.79 -16.28 -18.28
N SER A 294 1.96 -16.01 -19.58
CA SER A 294 1.09 -15.14 -20.34
C SER A 294 -0.37 -15.44 -20.03
N VAL A 295 -1.10 -14.46 -19.50
CA VAL A 295 -2.55 -14.51 -19.31
C VAL A 295 -3.20 -15.01 -20.60
N ALA A 296 -3.78 -16.22 -20.56
CA ALA A 296 -4.49 -16.76 -21.71
C ALA A 296 -5.65 -15.83 -22.05
N PRO A 297 -5.78 -15.36 -23.31
CA PRO A 297 -6.90 -14.51 -23.69
C PRO A 297 -8.20 -15.28 -23.49
N ALA A 298 -9.22 -14.60 -22.95
CA ALA A 298 -10.56 -15.16 -22.75
C ALA A 298 -11.05 -15.89 -24.03
N PRO A 299 -11.82 -16.98 -23.88
CA PRO A 299 -12.20 -17.80 -25.02
C PRO A 299 -12.92 -16.97 -26.08
N ARG A 300 -12.63 -17.23 -27.37
CA ARG A 300 -13.18 -16.51 -28.54
C ARG A 300 -14.70 -16.29 -28.48
N THR A 301 -15.42 -17.16 -27.78
CA THR A 301 -16.86 -17.12 -27.56
C THR A 301 -17.32 -15.86 -26.81
N HIS A 302 -16.56 -15.34 -25.85
CA HIS A 302 -16.99 -14.21 -25.03
C HIS A 302 -17.03 -12.87 -25.79
N TYR A 303 -16.04 -12.61 -26.66
CA TYR A 303 -16.00 -11.36 -27.43
C TYR A 303 -17.10 -11.33 -28.50
N LEU A 304 -17.30 -12.47 -29.17
CA LEU A 304 -18.35 -12.63 -30.17
C LEU A 304 -19.73 -12.47 -29.53
N LEU A 305 -19.92 -13.03 -28.33
CA LEU A 305 -21.16 -12.90 -27.58
C LEU A 305 -21.45 -11.44 -27.22
N ASN A 306 -20.49 -10.69 -26.65
CA ASN A 306 -20.68 -9.27 -26.32
C ASN A 306 -20.98 -8.42 -27.57
N MET A 307 -20.29 -8.68 -28.69
CA MET A 307 -20.53 -7.98 -29.95
C MET A 307 -21.93 -8.29 -30.51
N LEU A 308 -22.34 -9.56 -30.48
CA LEU A 308 -23.68 -10.00 -30.90
C LEU A 308 -24.77 -9.41 -30.02
N CYS A 309 -24.61 -9.41 -28.70
CA CYS A 309 -25.53 -8.79 -27.76
C CYS A 309 -25.66 -7.28 -28.02
N GLY A 310 -24.55 -6.57 -28.21
CA GLY A 310 -24.57 -5.14 -28.54
C GLY A 310 -25.33 -4.83 -29.84
N VAL A 311 -25.12 -5.65 -30.89
CA VAL A 311 -25.84 -5.53 -32.17
C VAL A 311 -27.33 -5.82 -31.99
N LEU A 312 -27.70 -6.88 -31.27
CA LEU A 312 -29.10 -7.26 -31.06
C LEU A 312 -29.87 -6.21 -30.27
N VAL A 313 -29.29 -5.69 -29.19
CA VAL A 313 -29.89 -4.62 -28.38
C VAL A 313 -30.07 -3.36 -29.23
N THR A 314 -29.05 -2.97 -30.00
CA THR A 314 -29.13 -1.79 -30.87
C THR A 314 -30.22 -1.95 -31.95
N LEU A 315 -30.30 -3.13 -32.60
CA LEU A 315 -31.32 -3.40 -33.61
C LEU A 315 -32.73 -3.43 -33.01
N ALA A 316 -32.90 -4.00 -31.81
CA ALA A 316 -34.16 -3.99 -31.08
C ALA A 316 -34.60 -2.56 -30.74
N SER A 317 -33.68 -1.73 -30.23
CA SER A 317 -33.94 -0.32 -29.95
C SER A 317 -34.32 0.46 -31.23
N VAL A 318 -33.58 0.30 -32.33
CA VAL A 318 -33.90 0.96 -33.60
C VAL A 318 -35.26 0.50 -34.14
N ARG A 319 -35.59 -0.79 -34.03
CA ARG A 319 -36.90 -1.31 -34.44
C ARG A 319 -38.03 -0.64 -33.65
N VAL A 320 -37.90 -0.54 -32.33
CA VAL A 320 -38.87 0.14 -31.46
C VAL A 320 -39.06 1.60 -31.90
N TYR A 321 -37.96 2.32 -32.18
CA TYR A 321 -38.00 3.69 -32.69
C TYR A 321 -38.74 3.80 -34.04
N VAL A 322 -38.42 2.96 -35.01
CA VAL A 322 -39.01 3.00 -36.37
C VAL A 322 -40.49 2.60 -36.37
N THR A 323 -40.91 1.70 -35.48
CA THR A 323 -42.32 1.28 -35.37
C THR A 323 -43.23 2.33 -34.73
N GLY A 324 -42.69 3.44 -34.23
CA GLY A 324 -43.48 4.54 -33.66
C GLY A 324 -44.20 4.20 -32.35
N GLN A 325 -43.83 3.10 -31.67
CA GLN A 325 -44.48 2.63 -30.43
C GLN A 325 -44.09 3.44 -29.17
N LEU A 326 -43.65 4.69 -29.33
CA LEU A 326 -43.10 5.52 -28.27
C LEU A 326 -44.03 6.71 -27.99
N GLU A 327 -45.09 6.45 -27.22
CA GLU A 327 -46.12 7.44 -26.91
C GLU A 327 -45.87 8.19 -25.59
N THR A 328 -44.87 7.77 -24.80
CA THR A 328 -44.64 8.30 -23.44
C THR A 328 -43.16 8.60 -23.16
N LEU A 329 -42.90 9.59 -22.29
CA LEU A 329 -41.55 9.93 -21.79
C LEU A 329 -40.78 8.71 -21.24
N PRO A 330 -41.37 7.82 -20.42
CA PRO A 330 -40.71 6.59 -19.97
C PRO A 330 -40.31 5.66 -21.12
N SER A 331 -41.14 5.52 -22.15
CA SER A 331 -40.82 4.69 -23.30
C SER A 331 -39.64 5.24 -24.10
N MET A 332 -39.53 6.56 -24.24
CA MET A 332 -38.38 7.23 -24.85
C MET A 332 -37.10 7.06 -24.01
N PHE A 333 -37.22 7.09 -22.68
CA PHE A 333 -36.07 6.86 -21.79
C PHE A 333 -35.53 5.43 -21.92
N VAL A 334 -36.41 4.43 -21.96
CA VAL A 334 -36.03 3.02 -22.18
C VAL A 334 -35.32 2.85 -23.52
N LEU A 335 -35.78 3.54 -24.58
CA LEU A 335 -35.09 3.52 -25.88
C LEU A 335 -33.66 4.06 -25.76
N VAL A 336 -33.48 5.24 -25.15
CA VAL A 336 -32.17 5.90 -25.03
C VAL A 336 -31.21 5.04 -24.22
N VAL A 337 -31.65 4.50 -23.08
CA VAL A 337 -30.83 3.61 -22.25
C VAL A 337 -30.46 2.33 -23.00
N GLY A 338 -31.40 1.72 -23.73
CA GLY A 338 -31.14 0.54 -24.56
C GLY A 338 -30.10 0.81 -25.65
N LEU A 339 -30.19 1.95 -26.32
CA LEU A 339 -29.26 2.34 -27.39
C LEU A 339 -27.84 2.58 -26.84
N LEU A 340 -27.72 3.27 -25.70
CA LEU A 340 -26.44 3.47 -25.00
C LEU A 340 -25.82 2.14 -24.53
N ALA A 341 -26.63 1.25 -23.97
CA ALA A 341 -26.19 -0.08 -23.53
C ALA A 341 -25.71 -0.94 -24.70
N GLY A 342 -26.44 -0.93 -25.82
CA GLY A 342 -26.06 -1.66 -27.04
C GLY A 342 -24.72 -1.19 -27.62
N VAL A 343 -24.51 0.13 -27.67
CA VAL A 343 -23.25 0.74 -28.12
C VAL A 343 -22.10 0.38 -27.18
N ALA A 344 -22.30 0.48 -25.87
CA ALA A 344 -21.27 0.14 -24.88
C ALA A 344 -20.81 -1.32 -25.00
N LEU A 345 -21.75 -2.26 -25.10
CA LEU A 345 -21.45 -3.70 -25.27
C LEU A 345 -20.70 -3.99 -26.56
N PHE A 346 -21.05 -3.30 -27.66
CA PHE A 346 -20.36 -3.43 -28.93
C PHE A 346 -18.89 -2.96 -28.84
N TYR A 347 -18.64 -1.78 -28.26
CA TYR A 347 -17.29 -1.25 -28.09
C TYR A 347 -16.45 -2.08 -27.12
N LEU A 348 -17.06 -2.62 -26.06
CA LEU A 348 -16.39 -3.54 -25.13
C LEU A 348 -15.92 -4.81 -25.86
N GLY A 349 -16.79 -5.41 -26.70
CA GLY A 349 -16.43 -6.56 -27.52
C GLY A 349 -15.30 -6.26 -28.52
N LEU A 350 -15.28 -5.06 -29.11
CA LEU A 350 -14.20 -4.61 -30.00
C LEU A 350 -12.87 -4.42 -29.26
N GLY A 351 -12.89 -3.80 -28.08
CA GLY A 351 -11.70 -3.60 -27.24
C GLY A 351 -11.05 -4.93 -26.88
N GLN A 352 -11.86 -5.84 -26.33
CA GLN A 352 -11.41 -7.18 -25.96
C GLN A 352 -10.84 -7.98 -27.16
N ARG A 353 -11.42 -7.83 -28.36
CA ARG A 353 -10.91 -8.45 -29.59
C ARG A 353 -9.57 -7.84 -30.05
N ARG A 354 -9.36 -6.53 -29.85
CA ARG A 354 -8.09 -5.84 -30.17
C ARG A 354 -6.98 -6.29 -29.23
N ASP A 355 -7.27 -6.39 -27.94
CA ASP A 355 -6.30 -6.84 -26.94
C ASP A 355 -5.88 -8.29 -27.18
N ALA A 356 -6.83 -9.17 -27.53
CA ALA A 356 -6.55 -10.55 -27.93
C ALA A 356 -5.68 -10.64 -29.21
N ARG A 357 -5.84 -9.71 -30.16
CA ARG A 357 -4.98 -9.63 -31.36
C ARG A 357 -3.58 -9.12 -31.03
N LYS A 358 -3.46 -8.14 -30.14
CA LYS A 358 -2.17 -7.59 -29.67
C LYS A 358 -1.37 -8.66 -28.92
N ALA A 359 -1.99 -9.37 -27.98
CA ALA A 359 -1.38 -10.49 -27.26
C ALA A 359 -0.84 -11.60 -28.19
N ARG A 360 -1.56 -11.93 -29.28
CA ARG A 360 -1.09 -12.89 -30.29
C ARG A 360 0.11 -12.39 -31.10
N LYS A 361 0.16 -11.10 -31.39
CA LYS A 361 1.26 -10.49 -32.16
C LYS A 361 2.54 -10.42 -31.33
N ASP A 362 2.40 -10.19 -30.03
CA ASP A 362 3.54 -10.12 -29.09
C ASP A 362 4.06 -11.53 -28.73
N GLY A 363 3.19 -12.54 -28.64
CA GLY A 363 3.58 -13.95 -28.46
C GLY A 363 4.28 -14.59 -29.67
N GLY A 364 4.11 -14.04 -30.88
CA GLY A 364 4.72 -14.56 -32.12
C GLY A 364 6.17 -14.12 -32.38
N ARG A 365 6.77 -13.30 -31.49
CA ARG A 365 8.13 -12.73 -31.68
C ARG A 365 9.26 -13.44 -30.93
N ARG A 366 9.00 -14.56 -30.24
CA ARG A 366 10.08 -15.37 -29.64
C ARG A 366 10.80 -16.20 -30.71
N LYS A 367 11.98 -15.75 -31.16
CA LYS A 367 12.93 -16.53 -31.98
C LYS A 367 13.28 -17.85 -31.26
N PRO A 368 13.44 -18.97 -31.98
CA PRO A 368 13.95 -20.19 -31.38
C PRO A 368 15.41 -19.96 -30.97
N ARG A 369 15.71 -20.14 -29.69
CA ARG A 369 17.10 -20.22 -29.20
C ARG A 369 17.67 -21.55 -29.68
N GLY A 370 18.60 -21.48 -30.63
CA GLY A 370 19.58 -22.54 -30.88
C GLY A 370 20.75 -22.40 -29.92
#